data_AF-A0A5R9L3E2-F1
#
_entry.id   AF-A0A5R9L3E2-F1
#
_cell.length_a   1.000
_cell.length_b   1.000
_cell.length_c   1.000
_cell.angle_alpha   90.00
_cell.angle_beta   90.00
_cell.angle_gamma   90.00
#
_symmetry.space_group_name_H-M   'P 1'
#
loop_
_entity.id
_entity.type
_entity.pdbx_description
1 polymer ?
#
loop_
_entity_poly.entity_id
_entity_poly.type
_entity_poly.pdbx_seq_one_letter_code
_entity_poly.pdbx_strand_id
1 'polypeptide(L)'
;MLKLIQLFPLFACLAILGCASSQSVLNVREISGYDSSKEEHIIFLNLKISEGKPEKVKLVSATSGNGKMKNLRPAVDYPYQIKVIPRYNSNRLETEMVFEHPLYKLVEVPHEDGKLSKSAQEAKEGTLLVRFQEDKTMERIEFYSVTPERGSVKIYTLELKI
;
A
#
# COMPACT_ATOMS: atom_id res chain seq x y z
N MET A 1 -34.04 -54.16 -9.83
CA MET A 1 -34.50 -52.76 -9.68
C MET A 1 -33.35 -51.92 -9.10
N LEU A 2 -33.18 -50.72 -9.65
CA LEU A 2 -32.32 -49.58 -9.26
C LEU A 2 -31.91 -49.55 -7.75
N LYS A 3 -30.71 -49.06 -7.36
CA LYS A 3 -30.29 -47.67 -7.55
C LYS A 3 -28.77 -47.48 -7.51
N LEU A 4 -28.28 -46.87 -8.58
CA LEU A 4 -27.01 -46.17 -8.75
C LEU A 4 -27.21 -44.73 -8.25
N ILE A 5 -26.80 -44.36 -7.02
CA ILE A 5 -26.92 -42.97 -6.55
C ILE A 5 -25.72 -42.57 -5.68
N GLN A 6 -24.84 -41.78 -6.32
CA GLN A 6 -24.13 -40.60 -5.82
C GLN A 6 -23.03 -40.79 -4.75
N LEU A 7 -21.84 -41.20 -5.23
CA LEU A 7 -20.60 -40.58 -4.76
C LEU A 7 -20.43 -39.21 -5.45
N PHE A 8 -19.84 -38.25 -4.74
CA PHE A 8 -19.62 -36.82 -5.06
C PHE A 8 -20.81 -35.88 -4.77
N PRO A 9 -20.66 -34.85 -3.92
CA PRO A 9 -19.45 -34.00 -3.83
C PRO A 9 -19.00 -33.67 -2.40
N LEU A 10 -17.84 -34.20 -1.96
CA LEU A 10 -17.13 -33.73 -0.75
C LEU A 10 -15.92 -32.84 -1.10
N PHE A 11 -15.96 -32.18 -2.27
CA PHE A 11 -14.83 -31.40 -2.81
C PHE A 11 -15.11 -29.89 -2.97
N ALA A 12 -16.27 -29.40 -2.54
CA ALA A 12 -16.66 -27.99 -2.74
C ALA A 12 -16.26 -27.03 -1.61
N CYS A 13 -15.74 -27.51 -0.46
CA CYS A 13 -15.48 -26.65 0.71
C CYS A 13 -14.03 -26.12 0.85
N LEU A 14 -13.10 -26.45 -0.06
CA LEU A 14 -11.69 -26.01 0.07
C LEU A 14 -11.33 -24.73 -0.72
N ALA A 15 -12.30 -24.09 -1.37
CA ALA A 15 -12.04 -22.93 -2.23
C ALA A 15 -12.16 -21.56 -1.54
N ILE A 16 -12.43 -21.49 -0.23
CA ILE A 16 -12.58 -20.22 0.52
C ILE A 16 -11.36 -19.96 1.43
N LEU A 17 -10.16 -20.28 0.98
CA LEU A 17 -8.95 -19.67 1.53
C LEU A 17 -8.87 -18.25 0.96
N GLY A 18 -9.58 -17.34 1.63
CA GLY A 18 -9.60 -15.92 1.28
C GLY A 18 -8.19 -15.37 1.15
N CYS A 19 -7.96 -14.60 0.09
CA CYS A 19 -6.76 -13.77 -0.09
C CYS A 19 -6.64 -12.80 1.10
N ALA A 20 -5.87 -13.19 2.12
CA ALA A 20 -5.54 -12.29 3.21
C ALA A 20 -4.52 -11.25 2.71
N SER A 21 -4.76 -9.97 3.01
CA SER A 21 -3.78 -8.91 2.79
C SER A 21 -2.52 -9.18 3.61
N SER A 22 -1.34 -8.92 3.04
CA SER A 22 -0.06 -9.07 3.74
C SER A 22 0.01 -8.11 4.94
N GLN A 23 0.63 -8.56 6.04
CA GLN A 23 0.77 -7.78 7.26
C GLN A 23 2.22 -7.82 7.76
N SER A 24 2.70 -6.73 8.35
CA SER A 24 3.96 -6.72 9.11
C SER A 24 3.89 -5.79 10.31
N VAL A 25 4.88 -5.89 11.19
CA VAL A 25 4.99 -5.07 12.41
C VAL A 25 6.27 -4.26 12.34
N LEU A 26 6.19 -2.97 12.65
CA LEU A 26 7.33 -2.06 12.76
C LEU A 26 7.44 -1.52 14.20
N ASN A 27 8.59 -1.73 14.83
CA ASN A 27 8.92 -1.04 16.06
C ASN A 27 9.57 0.31 15.74
N VAL A 28 8.82 1.40 15.94
CA VAL A 28 9.22 2.75 15.50
C VAL A 28 10.49 3.21 16.20
N ARG A 29 10.70 2.83 17.46
CA ARG A 29 11.88 3.24 18.24
C ARG A 29 13.16 2.52 17.84
N GLU A 30 13.05 1.41 17.11
CA GLU A 30 14.18 0.58 16.68
C GLU A 30 14.63 0.89 15.25
N ILE A 31 13.96 1.80 14.55
CA ILE A 31 14.32 2.15 13.18
C ILE A 31 15.57 3.02 13.13
N SER A 32 16.32 2.90 12.04
CA SER A 32 17.55 3.67 11.85
C SER A 32 17.26 5.18 11.86
N GLY A 33 18.06 5.93 12.62
CA GLY A 33 17.91 7.39 12.76
C GLY A 33 16.89 7.85 13.80
N TYR A 34 16.27 6.93 14.56
CA TYR A 34 15.39 7.32 15.66
C TYR A 34 16.21 7.87 16.84
N ASP A 35 15.92 9.09 17.25
CA ASP A 35 16.58 9.75 18.38
C ASP A 35 15.54 10.06 19.47
N SER A 36 15.49 9.22 20.50
CA SER A 36 14.55 9.38 21.63
C SER A 36 14.68 10.70 22.40
N SER A 37 15.75 11.48 22.20
CA SER A 37 15.90 12.80 22.80
C SER A 37 15.12 13.90 22.08
N LYS A 38 14.58 13.60 20.89
CA LYS A 38 13.74 14.54 20.11
C LYS A 38 12.27 14.25 20.37
N GLU A 39 11.47 15.30 20.36
CA GLU A 39 10.03 15.18 20.53
C GLU A 39 9.30 14.84 19.22
N GLU A 40 9.94 15.11 18.08
CA GLU A 40 9.30 15.06 16.77
C GLU A 40 10.13 14.29 15.76
N HIS A 41 9.50 13.26 15.20
CA HIS A 41 10.10 12.39 14.20
C HIS A 41 9.24 12.30 12.95
N ILE A 42 9.92 12.27 11.81
CA ILE A 42 9.36 11.95 10.51
C ILE A 42 9.78 10.53 10.18
N ILE A 43 8.80 9.65 9.99
CA ILE A 43 9.04 8.26 9.63
C ILE A 43 9.00 8.14 8.11
N PHE A 44 9.98 7.46 7.53
CA PHE A 44 10.09 7.16 6.11
C PHE A 44 10.00 5.65 5.91
N LEU A 45 9.05 5.20 5.11
CA LEU A 45 8.84 3.80 4.73
C LEU A 45 9.18 3.62 3.27
N ASN A 46 10.09 2.71 2.97
CA ASN A 46 10.38 2.30 1.61
C ASN A 46 9.75 0.92 1.37
N LEU A 47 8.74 0.89 0.52
CA LEU A 47 7.96 -0.31 0.22
C LEU A 47 8.24 -0.77 -1.20
N LYS A 48 8.46 -2.07 -1.37
CA LYS A 48 8.44 -2.72 -2.68
C LYS A 48 7.03 -3.25 -2.93
N ILE A 49 6.45 -2.86 -4.05
CA ILE A 49 5.19 -3.38 -4.57
C ILE A 49 5.49 -4.18 -5.82
N SER A 50 4.94 -5.39 -5.93
CA SER A 50 5.08 -6.24 -7.12
C SER A 50 3.74 -6.81 -7.55
N GLU A 51 3.66 -7.21 -8.81
CA GLU A 51 2.48 -7.83 -9.40
C GLU A 51 1.99 -9.05 -8.57
N GLY A 52 0.67 -9.20 -8.52
CA GLY A 52 -0.04 -10.21 -7.74
C GLY A 52 -1.55 -9.97 -7.80
N LYS A 53 -2.35 -10.95 -7.33
CA LYS A 53 -3.80 -10.80 -7.19
C LYS A 53 -4.21 -11.15 -5.75
N PRO A 54 -4.25 -10.20 -4.80
CA PRO A 54 -3.84 -8.78 -4.93
C PRO A 54 -2.31 -8.60 -5.00
N GLU A 55 -1.88 -7.36 -5.26
CA GLU A 55 -0.48 -6.96 -5.32
C GLU A 55 0.27 -7.35 -4.04
N LYS A 56 1.53 -7.73 -4.19
CA LYS A 56 2.39 -8.08 -3.05
C LYS A 56 3.14 -6.85 -2.59
N VAL A 57 3.05 -6.56 -1.30
CA VAL A 57 3.76 -5.45 -0.67
C VAL A 57 4.75 -5.97 0.36
N LYS A 58 5.97 -5.43 0.32
CA LYS A 58 7.04 -5.72 1.28
C LYS A 58 7.66 -4.41 1.77
N LEU A 59 7.70 -4.21 3.08
CA LEU A 59 8.53 -3.17 3.69
C LEU A 59 10.01 -3.54 3.48
N VAL A 60 10.74 -2.72 2.73
CA VAL A 60 12.17 -2.91 2.43
C VAL A 60 13.02 -2.26 3.51
N SER A 61 12.68 -1.04 3.90
CA SER A 61 13.34 -0.33 4.98
C SER A 61 12.43 0.71 5.62
N ALA A 62 12.75 1.05 6.86
CA ALA A 62 12.16 2.17 7.58
C ALA A 62 13.28 3.00 8.22
N THR A 63 13.16 4.32 8.15
CA THR A 63 14.11 5.25 8.78
C THR A 63 13.36 6.39 9.45
N SER A 64 14.01 7.04 10.41
CA SER A 64 13.51 8.23 11.09
C SER A 64 14.40 9.43 10.77
N GLY A 65 13.78 10.60 10.63
CA GLY A 65 14.45 11.89 10.65
C GLY A 65 13.82 12.81 11.70
N ASN A 66 14.59 13.75 12.22
CA ASN A 66 14.13 14.66 13.28
C ASN A 66 13.42 15.89 12.71
N GLY A 67 12.31 16.31 13.31
CA GLY A 67 11.61 17.56 13.03
C GLY A 67 10.14 17.41 12.60
N LYS A 68 9.58 18.49 12.07
CA LYS A 68 8.20 18.57 11.57
C LYS A 68 8.10 18.37 10.07
N MET A 69 7.14 17.57 9.65
CA MET A 69 6.82 17.46 8.24
C MET A 69 6.10 18.71 7.73
N LYS A 70 6.58 19.24 6.59
CA LYS A 70 5.83 20.21 5.78
C LYS A 70 4.78 19.50 4.93
N ASN A 71 3.57 20.03 4.88
CA ASN A 71 2.53 19.51 4.00
C ASN A 71 2.82 19.92 2.55
N LEU A 72 3.48 19.04 1.80
CA LEU A 72 3.87 19.25 0.40
C LEU A 72 3.16 18.27 -0.54
N ARG A 73 1.92 17.88 -0.25
CA ARG A 73 1.20 16.86 -1.02
C ARG A 73 0.95 17.34 -2.46
N PRO A 74 1.58 16.74 -3.49
CA PRO A 74 1.17 17.00 -4.86
C PRO A 74 -0.22 16.38 -5.10
N ALA A 75 -1.00 16.99 -5.98
CA ALA A 75 -2.23 16.36 -6.45
C ALA A 75 -1.88 15.10 -7.27
N VAL A 76 -2.60 14.00 -7.03
CA VAL A 76 -2.49 12.77 -7.81
C VAL A 76 -3.73 12.69 -8.71
N ASP A 77 -3.56 13.08 -9.98
CA ASP A 77 -4.67 13.15 -10.94
C ASP A 77 -4.85 11.86 -11.76
N TYR A 78 -3.98 10.86 -11.54
CA TYR A 78 -4.01 9.59 -12.27
C TYR A 78 -4.98 8.59 -11.62
N PRO A 79 -5.82 7.84 -12.39
CA PRO A 79 -6.80 6.89 -11.84
C PRO A 79 -6.21 5.70 -11.09
N TYR A 80 -4.95 5.34 -11.34
CA TYR A 80 -4.28 4.25 -10.61
C TYR A 80 -3.49 4.84 -9.45
N GLN A 81 -3.89 4.49 -8.23
CA GLN A 81 -3.36 5.12 -7.02
C GLN A 81 -3.06 4.08 -5.93
N ILE A 82 -2.15 4.42 -5.04
CA ILE A 82 -2.06 3.81 -3.72
C ILE A 82 -2.62 4.79 -2.70
N LYS A 83 -3.66 4.37 -1.98
CA LYS A 83 -4.15 5.10 -0.80
C LYS A 83 -3.51 4.51 0.44
N VAL A 84 -3.01 5.39 1.30
CA VAL A 84 -2.37 5.04 2.57
C VAL A 84 -3.16 5.73 3.67
N ILE A 85 -3.77 4.94 4.54
CA ILE A 85 -4.68 5.42 5.57
C ILE A 85 -4.05 5.10 6.94
N PRO A 86 -3.62 6.12 7.70
CA PRO A 86 -3.23 5.92 9.09
C PRO A 86 -4.48 5.64 9.93
N ARG A 87 -4.40 4.63 10.79
CA ARG A 87 -5.44 4.28 11.76
C ARG A 87 -4.94 4.61 13.16
N TYR A 88 -5.82 5.18 13.96
CA TYR A 88 -5.50 5.65 15.31
C TYR A 88 -6.36 4.93 16.35
N ASN A 89 -5.78 4.70 17.53
CA ASN A 89 -6.52 4.24 18.71
C ASN A 89 -7.20 5.38 19.48
N SER A 90 -7.30 6.56 18.85
CA SER A 90 -7.88 7.79 19.39
C SER A 90 -8.92 8.35 18.41
N ASN A 91 -9.70 9.35 18.82
CA ASN A 91 -10.70 10.02 17.96
C ASN A 91 -10.07 10.99 16.93
N ARG A 92 -8.82 10.75 16.52
CA ARG A 92 -8.12 11.60 15.56
C ARG A 92 -8.67 11.37 14.16
N LEU A 93 -8.77 12.46 13.39
CA LEU A 93 -9.20 12.39 12.01
C LEU A 93 -8.17 11.63 11.15
N GLU A 94 -8.63 10.55 10.52
CA GLU A 94 -7.85 9.79 9.56
C GLU A 94 -7.80 10.56 8.24
N THR A 95 -6.62 11.06 7.89
CA THR A 95 -6.41 11.75 6.62
C THR A 95 -5.68 10.83 5.67
N GLU A 96 -6.35 10.43 4.58
CA GLU A 96 -5.72 9.62 3.55
C GLU A 96 -4.54 10.35 2.90
N MET A 97 -3.50 9.58 2.59
CA MET A 97 -2.39 9.98 1.74
C MET A 97 -2.53 9.24 0.42
N VAL A 98 -2.45 9.97 -0.69
CA VAL A 98 -2.63 9.41 -2.03
C VAL A 98 -1.32 9.50 -2.79
N PHE A 99 -0.94 8.42 -3.44
CA PHE A 99 0.27 8.29 -4.23
C PHE A 99 -0.06 7.71 -5.60
N GLU A 100 0.74 8.04 -6.61
CA GLU A 100 0.68 7.35 -7.90
C GLU A 100 0.97 5.84 -7.71
N HIS A 101 0.27 5.00 -8.46
CA HIS A 101 0.48 3.57 -8.37
C HIS A 101 1.80 3.16 -9.03
N PRO A 102 2.76 2.55 -8.31
CA PRO A 102 4.10 2.32 -8.85
C PRO A 102 4.14 1.27 -9.99
N LEU A 103 3.11 0.42 -10.08
CA LEU A 103 2.97 -0.56 -11.18
C LEU A 103 2.29 -0.01 -12.44
N TYR A 104 1.59 1.13 -12.36
CA TYR A 104 0.86 1.68 -13.51
C TYR A 104 1.38 3.09 -13.78
N LYS A 105 2.21 3.24 -14.82
CA LYS A 105 2.79 4.52 -15.17
C LYS A 105 2.23 5.00 -16.51
N LEU A 106 1.94 6.30 -16.60
CA LEU A 106 1.79 6.95 -17.89
C LEU A 106 3.16 7.40 -18.36
N VAL A 107 3.57 6.89 -19.51
CA VAL A 107 4.76 7.35 -20.21
C VAL A 107 4.34 8.14 -21.44
N GLU A 108 4.96 9.29 -21.65
CA GLU A 108 4.83 10.03 -22.90
C GLU A 108 5.72 9.36 -23.93
N VAL A 109 5.10 8.89 -25.02
CA VAL A 109 5.79 8.21 -26.11
C VAL A 109 5.60 9.01 -27.41
N PRO A 110 6.67 9.17 -28.21
CA PRO A 110 6.58 9.81 -29.50
C PRO A 110 5.74 8.94 -30.44
N HIS A 111 4.74 9.54 -31.05
CA HIS A 111 3.88 8.93 -32.04
C HIS A 111 4.45 9.18 -33.45
N GLU A 112 4.11 8.34 -34.42
CA GLU A 112 4.67 8.40 -35.79
C GLU A 112 4.35 9.71 -36.53
N ASP A 113 3.32 10.44 -36.09
CA ASP A 113 2.95 11.76 -36.61
C ASP A 113 3.70 12.93 -35.95
N GLY A 114 4.73 12.63 -35.13
CA GLY A 114 5.54 13.63 -34.44
C GLY A 114 4.88 14.24 -33.20
N LYS A 115 3.69 13.77 -32.80
CA LYS A 115 3.04 14.19 -31.54
C LYS A 115 3.47 13.31 -30.38
N LEU A 116 3.28 13.83 -29.17
CA LEU A 116 3.38 13.04 -27.94
C LEU A 116 2.04 12.38 -27.67
N SER A 117 2.06 11.07 -27.43
CA SER A 117 0.91 10.31 -26.94
C SER A 117 1.22 9.75 -25.56
N LYS A 118 0.19 9.53 -24.74
CA LYS A 118 0.35 8.88 -23.43
C LYS A 118 0.05 7.40 -23.58
N SER A 119 1.01 6.56 -23.20
CA SER A 119 0.83 5.11 -23.15
C SER A 119 0.88 4.63 -21.71
N ALA A 120 -0.06 3.77 -21.33
CA ALA A 120 -0.05 3.12 -20.03
C ALA A 120 0.95 1.96 -20.06
N GLN A 121 1.97 2.02 -19.21
CA GLN A 121 2.94 0.95 -19.05
C GLN A 121 2.75 0.29 -17.69
N GLU A 122 2.58 -1.03 -17.72
CA GLU A 122 2.55 -1.86 -16.52
C GLU A 122 3.96 -2.33 -16.17
N ALA A 123 4.33 -2.15 -14.90
CA ALA A 123 5.57 -2.66 -14.34
C ALA A 123 5.28 -3.89 -13.47
N LYS A 124 6.19 -4.86 -13.49
CA LYS A 124 6.11 -6.04 -12.60
C LYS A 124 6.44 -5.72 -11.15
N GLU A 125 7.24 -4.68 -10.95
CA GLU A 125 7.65 -4.20 -9.63
C GLU A 125 7.87 -2.68 -9.64
N GLY A 126 7.69 -2.07 -8.48
CA GLY A 126 8.00 -0.68 -8.25
C GLY A 126 8.12 -0.36 -6.77
N THR A 127 8.60 0.84 -6.49
CA THR A 127 8.90 1.29 -5.13
C THR A 127 7.97 2.44 -4.75
N LEU A 128 7.47 2.41 -3.52
CA LEU A 128 6.68 3.47 -2.92
C LEU A 128 7.39 3.99 -1.67
N LEU A 129 7.70 5.29 -1.67
CA LEU A 129 8.21 5.99 -0.49
C LEU A 129 7.05 6.71 0.21
N VAL A 130 6.71 6.26 1.41
CA VAL A 130 5.73 6.92 2.27
C VAL A 130 6.47 7.65 3.38
N ARG A 131 6.04 8.87 3.69
CA ARG A 131 6.48 9.59 4.88
C ARG A 131 5.29 10.05 5.70
N PHE A 132 5.38 9.93 7.02
CA PHE A 132 4.35 10.41 7.96
C PHE A 132 5.02 11.00 9.20
N GLN A 133 4.32 11.91 9.88
CA GLN A 133 4.76 12.43 11.17
C GLN A 133 4.46 11.36 12.21
N GLU A 134 5.42 11.00 13.06
CA GLU A 134 5.19 10.09 14.17
C GLU A 134 4.04 10.61 15.03
N ASP A 135 3.13 9.70 15.40
CA ASP A 135 2.02 10.00 16.28
C ASP A 135 1.82 8.82 17.23
N LYS A 136 1.91 9.08 18.53
CA LYS A 136 1.84 8.05 19.59
C LYS A 136 0.50 7.31 19.65
N THR A 137 -0.54 7.83 19.00
CA THR A 137 -1.87 7.22 18.93
C THR A 137 -2.08 6.42 17.64
N MET A 138 -1.12 6.43 16.71
CA MET A 138 -1.20 5.67 15.47
C MET A 138 -0.91 4.19 15.74
N GLU A 139 -1.91 3.33 15.50
CA GLU A 139 -1.77 1.89 15.73
C GLU A 139 -1.29 1.15 14.49
N ARG A 140 -1.75 1.55 13.31
CA ARG A 140 -1.39 0.90 12.05
C ARG A 140 -1.56 1.80 10.86
N ILE A 141 -1.00 1.38 9.74
CA ILE A 141 -1.15 2.02 8.44
C ILE A 141 -1.68 0.97 7.46
N GLU A 142 -2.79 1.30 6.80
CA GLU A 142 -3.41 0.44 5.80
C GLU A 142 -3.13 0.98 4.40
N PHE A 143 -2.81 0.07 3.48
CA PHE A 143 -2.52 0.40 2.09
C PHE A 143 -3.58 -0.23 1.21
N TYR A 144 -4.11 0.56 0.29
CA TYR A 144 -5.11 0.17 -0.67
C TYR A 144 -4.62 0.44 -2.09
N SER A 145 -4.69 -0.57 -2.96
CA SER A 145 -4.59 -0.39 -4.40
C SER A 145 -5.93 0.14 -4.91
N VAL A 146 -5.89 1.23 -5.66
CA VAL A 146 -7.06 1.81 -6.31
C VAL A 146 -6.85 1.74 -7.81
N THR A 147 -7.69 0.96 -8.48
CA THR A 147 -7.70 0.89 -9.95
C THR A 147 -9.13 1.05 -10.48
N PRO A 148 -9.33 1.53 -11.72
CA PRO A 148 -10.66 1.64 -12.31
C PRO A 148 -11.46 0.33 -12.32
N GLU A 149 -10.77 -0.81 -12.47
CA GLU A 149 -11.37 -2.12 -12.67
C GLU A 149 -11.79 -2.78 -11.35
N ARG A 150 -11.00 -2.57 -10.28
CA ARG A 150 -11.20 -3.23 -8.98
C ARG A 150 -11.73 -2.31 -7.90
N GLY A 151 -11.77 -1.00 -8.14
CA GLY A 151 -12.02 -0.02 -7.09
C GLY A 151 -10.90 -0.02 -6.07
N SER A 152 -11.24 0.14 -4.78
CA SER A 152 -10.27 0.18 -3.68
C SER A 152 -10.16 -1.19 -3.00
N VAL A 153 -8.97 -1.79 -3.05
CA VAL A 153 -8.68 -3.11 -2.47
C VAL A 153 -7.52 -2.97 -1.48
N LYS A 154 -7.70 -3.43 -0.24
CA LYS A 154 -6.62 -3.46 0.75
C LYS A 154 -5.54 -4.46 0.34
N ILE A 155 -4.30 -4.00 0.21
CA ILE A 155 -3.15 -4.82 -0.22
C ILE A 155 -2.15 -5.07 0.91
N TYR A 156 -2.10 -4.20 1.92
CA TYR A 156 -1.11 -4.31 3.00
C TYR A 156 -1.56 -3.64 4.29
N THR A 157 -1.07 -4.15 5.41
CA THR A 157 -1.22 -3.53 6.73
C THR A 157 0.13 -3.51 7.45
N LEU A 158 0.52 -2.35 7.95
CA LEU A 158 1.70 -2.17 8.78
C LEU A 158 1.26 -1.81 10.20
N GLU A 159 1.41 -2.73 11.14
CA GLU A 159 1.20 -2.46 12.56
C GLU A 159 2.39 -1.67 13.12
N LEU A 160 2.12 -0.67 13.94
CA LEU A 160 3.13 0.16 14.57
C LEU A 160 3.21 -0.16 16.06
N LYS A 161 4.42 -0.39 16.55
CA LYS A 161 4.76 -0.41 17.97
C LYS A 161 5.52 0.87 18.28
N ILE A 162 4.88 1.77 19.04
CA ILE A 162 5.38 3.09 19.40
C ILE A 162 5.74 3.15 20.88
#